data_AF-A0A957UMH8-F1
#
_entry.id   AF-A0A957UMH8-F1
#
_cell.length_a   1.000
_cell.length_b   1.000
_cell.length_c   1.000
_cell.angle_alpha   90.00
_cell.angle_beta   90.00
_cell.angle_gamma   90.00
#
_symmetry.space_group_name_H-M   'P 1'
#
loop_
_entity.id
_entity.type
_entity.pdbx_description
1 polymer ?
#
loop_
_entity_poly.entity_id
_entity_poly.type
_entity_poly.pdbx_seq_one_letter_code
_entity_poly.pdbx_strand_id
1 'polypeptide(L)'
;VANSEFGVFRNAVAGGGQVKGILYPQGASLARRDIDEMTDFVKRFGAKGLAWIGVTAGPDGEGNYGPDALRSQISKFLSQAEINGIVQASGAQAGDLILIVADSPAVTAQSLGNLRLEIARRADLIDTSQLAFCWVTDFPLLEYNDDLKRWQAVHHPFTSARTEDWATLESAPGEVLAKAYDVVLNGWEIGGGSIRIHNSELQDRLFAVLGLNHDEVQAQFGHLLEAFQYGAP
;
A
#
# COMPACT_ATOMS: atom_id res chain seq x y z
N VAL A 1 -16.59 -6.49 4.01
CA VAL A 1 -16.53 -7.71 3.16
C VAL A 1 -15.64 -8.82 3.72
N ALA A 2 -15.17 -8.77 4.98
CA ALA A 2 -14.31 -9.82 5.54
C ALA A 2 -14.97 -11.22 5.56
N ASN A 3 -16.29 -11.26 5.71
CA ASN A 3 -17.10 -12.48 5.73
C ASN A 3 -17.87 -12.71 4.42
N SER A 4 -17.40 -12.14 3.30
CA SER A 4 -18.10 -12.25 2.02
C SER A 4 -18.12 -13.68 1.50
N GLU A 5 -19.25 -14.10 0.94
CA GLU A 5 -19.33 -15.38 0.21
C GLU A 5 -18.84 -15.26 -1.23
N PHE A 6 -18.68 -14.03 -1.73
CA PHE A 6 -18.14 -13.80 -3.07
C PHE A 6 -16.70 -14.31 -3.14
N GLY A 7 -16.50 -15.38 -3.91
CA GLY A 7 -15.25 -16.16 -3.91
C GLY A 7 -13.99 -15.33 -4.15
N VAL A 8 -14.05 -14.27 -4.96
CA VAL A 8 -12.91 -13.38 -5.20
C VAL A 8 -12.48 -12.66 -3.91
N PHE A 9 -13.42 -12.07 -3.17
CA PHE A 9 -13.14 -11.37 -1.92
C PHE A 9 -12.75 -12.34 -0.82
N ARG A 10 -13.51 -13.43 -0.68
CA ARG A 10 -13.25 -14.48 0.31
C ARG A 10 -11.84 -15.05 0.17
N ASN A 11 -11.45 -15.43 -1.05
CA ASN A 11 -10.16 -16.06 -1.30
C ASN A 11 -9.00 -15.09 -1.08
N ALA A 12 -9.17 -13.81 -1.43
CA ALA A 12 -8.17 -12.78 -1.14
C ALA A 12 -7.94 -12.63 0.37
N VAL A 13 -9.02 -12.50 1.16
CA VAL A 13 -8.93 -12.36 2.62
C VAL A 13 -8.37 -13.63 3.27
N ALA A 14 -8.86 -14.81 2.88
CA ALA A 14 -8.38 -16.10 3.41
C ALA A 14 -6.90 -16.35 3.11
N GLY A 15 -6.38 -15.79 2.01
CA GLY A 15 -4.96 -15.84 1.64
C GLY A 15 -4.09 -14.79 2.32
N GLY A 16 -4.59 -14.04 3.32
CA GLY A 16 -3.85 -12.95 3.96
C GLY A 16 -3.75 -11.67 3.11
N GLY A 17 -4.53 -11.59 2.04
CA GLY A 17 -4.63 -10.42 1.16
C GLY A 17 -5.54 -9.32 1.71
N GLN A 18 -5.84 -8.36 0.86
CA GLN A 18 -6.67 -7.20 1.18
C GLN A 18 -7.71 -6.97 0.08
N VAL A 19 -8.87 -6.43 0.47
CA VAL A 19 -9.88 -5.93 -0.45
C VAL A 19 -9.98 -4.43 -0.23
N LYS A 20 -9.58 -3.64 -1.23
CA LYS A 20 -9.58 -2.18 -1.16
C LYS A 20 -10.27 -1.61 -2.39
N GLY A 21 -10.93 -0.47 -2.20
CA GLY A 21 -11.65 0.24 -3.25
C GLY A 21 -11.16 1.66 -3.43
N ILE A 22 -11.41 2.20 -4.62
CA ILE A 22 -11.23 3.60 -4.96
C ILE A 22 -12.46 4.12 -5.70
N LEU A 23 -12.77 5.40 -5.50
CA LEU A 23 -13.89 6.07 -6.14
C LEU A 23 -13.42 6.76 -7.43
N TYR A 24 -14.17 6.56 -8.51
CA TYR A 24 -14.15 7.38 -9.71
C TYR A 24 -15.38 8.31 -9.66
N PRO A 25 -15.19 9.62 -9.39
CA PRO A 25 -16.29 10.59 -9.37
C PRO A 25 -17.00 10.70 -10.72
N GLN A 26 -18.33 10.65 -10.73
CA GLN A 26 -19.14 10.70 -11.97
C GLN A 26 -18.88 9.55 -12.97
N GLY A 27 -18.19 8.49 -12.53
CA GLY A 27 -17.81 7.36 -13.37
C GLY A 27 -18.90 6.33 -13.64
N ALA A 28 -20.07 6.42 -12.99
CA ALA A 28 -21.16 5.45 -13.17
C ALA A 28 -21.70 5.42 -14.60
N SER A 29 -21.51 6.50 -15.36
CA SER A 29 -21.93 6.62 -16.75
C SER A 29 -20.92 6.06 -17.76
N LEU A 30 -19.68 5.76 -17.35
CA LEU A 30 -18.62 5.27 -18.25
C LEU A 30 -19.08 4.05 -19.06
N ALA A 31 -18.62 3.96 -20.31
CA ALA A 31 -18.94 2.80 -21.12
C ALA A 31 -18.24 1.57 -20.56
N ARG A 32 -18.80 0.38 -20.82
CA ARG A 32 -18.21 -0.87 -20.35
C ARG A 32 -16.76 -1.04 -20.84
N ARG A 33 -16.50 -0.63 -22.08
CA ARG A 33 -15.16 -0.63 -22.67
C ARG A 33 -14.15 0.16 -21.83
N ASP A 34 -14.51 1.34 -21.34
CA ASP A 34 -13.60 2.20 -20.57
C ASP A 34 -13.26 1.57 -19.20
N ILE A 35 -14.22 0.82 -18.62
CA ILE A 35 -14.01 0.04 -17.39
C ILE A 35 -13.13 -1.19 -17.66
N ASP A 36 -13.32 -1.86 -18.80
CA ASP A 36 -12.49 -2.98 -19.20
C ASP A 36 -11.04 -2.52 -19.48
N GLU A 37 -10.83 -1.33 -20.04
CA GLU A 37 -9.50 -0.70 -20.16
C GLU A 37 -8.85 -0.45 -18.80
N MET A 38 -9.59 0.04 -17.80
CA MET A 38 -9.08 0.18 -16.43
C MET A 38 -8.78 -1.19 -15.78
N THR A 39 -9.55 -2.21 -16.14
CA THR A 39 -9.29 -3.59 -15.71
C THR A 39 -7.97 -4.10 -16.28
N ASP A 40 -7.71 -3.86 -17.56
CA ASP A 40 -6.44 -4.22 -18.20
C ASP A 40 -5.28 -3.37 -17.70
N PHE A 41 -5.54 -2.10 -17.37
CA PHE A 41 -4.57 -1.21 -16.74
C PHE A 41 -4.04 -1.81 -15.43
N VAL A 42 -4.91 -2.25 -14.52
CA VAL A 42 -4.50 -2.78 -13.21
C VAL A 42 -3.83 -4.15 -13.31
N LYS A 43 -4.18 -4.97 -14.32
CA LYS A 43 -3.52 -6.26 -14.56
C LYS A 43 -2.01 -6.13 -14.80
N ARG A 44 -1.56 -5.01 -15.38
CA ARG A 44 -0.13 -4.73 -15.56
C ARG A 44 0.65 -4.60 -14.24
N PHE A 45 -0.06 -4.34 -13.14
CA PHE A 45 0.48 -4.26 -11.78
C PHE A 45 0.21 -5.54 -10.97
N GLY A 46 -0.19 -6.63 -11.63
CA GLY A 46 -0.36 -7.95 -11.03
C GLY A 46 -1.77 -8.27 -10.55
N ALA A 47 -2.70 -7.31 -10.54
CA ALA A 47 -4.08 -7.59 -10.13
C ALA A 47 -4.75 -8.60 -11.07
N LYS A 48 -5.43 -9.60 -10.48
CA LYS A 48 -6.15 -10.62 -11.26
C LYS A 48 -7.40 -10.07 -11.97
N GLY A 49 -7.94 -8.96 -11.49
CA GLY A 49 -9.10 -8.29 -12.07
C GLY A 49 -9.50 -7.04 -11.30
N LEU A 50 -10.56 -6.39 -11.79
CA LEU A 50 -11.12 -5.18 -11.22
C LEU A 50 -12.63 -5.36 -11.06
N ALA A 51 -13.08 -5.46 -9.82
CA ALA A 51 -14.49 -5.52 -9.51
C ALA A 51 -15.04 -4.09 -9.46
N TRP A 52 -16.29 -3.86 -9.84
CA TRP A 52 -16.83 -2.51 -9.89
C TRP A 52 -18.33 -2.42 -9.61
N ILE A 53 -18.74 -1.29 -9.03
CA ILE A 53 -20.12 -0.95 -8.72
C ILE A 53 -20.36 0.51 -9.12
N GLY A 54 -21.16 0.75 -10.15
CA GLY A 54 -21.63 2.09 -10.49
C GLY A 54 -22.89 2.41 -9.71
N VAL A 55 -22.90 3.51 -8.96
CA VAL A 55 -24.07 3.97 -8.21
C VAL A 55 -24.87 4.89 -9.11
N THR A 56 -26.07 4.47 -9.51
CA THR A 56 -26.92 5.20 -10.47
C THR A 56 -28.01 6.03 -9.79
N ALA A 57 -28.42 5.64 -8.59
CA ALA A 57 -29.39 6.37 -7.78
C ALA A 57 -29.08 6.24 -6.29
N GLY A 58 -29.73 7.07 -5.48
CA GLY A 58 -29.66 6.97 -4.01
C GLY A 58 -30.36 5.71 -3.47
N PRO A 59 -30.24 5.46 -2.16
CA PRO A 59 -30.93 4.33 -1.54
C PRO A 59 -32.46 4.53 -1.56
N ASP A 60 -33.19 3.44 -1.41
CA ASP A 60 -34.63 3.47 -1.20
C ASP A 60 -35.02 4.07 0.17
N GLY A 61 -36.33 4.11 0.46
CA GLY A 61 -36.85 4.65 1.73
C GLY A 61 -36.41 3.87 2.98
N GLU A 62 -35.82 2.68 2.82
CA GLU A 62 -35.28 1.85 3.90
C GLU A 62 -33.75 1.97 4.00
N GLY A 63 -33.12 2.79 3.17
CA GLY A 63 -31.67 2.99 3.16
C GLY A 63 -30.90 1.93 2.35
N ASN A 64 -31.59 1.11 1.54
CA ASN A 64 -30.97 0.04 0.76
C ASN A 64 -30.71 0.47 -0.69
N TYR A 65 -29.55 0.07 -1.23
CA TYR A 65 -29.27 0.20 -2.65
C TYR A 65 -29.80 -1.01 -3.42
N GLY A 66 -30.98 -0.85 -4.02
CA GLY A 66 -31.60 -1.89 -4.84
C GLY A 66 -30.92 -2.07 -6.22
N PRO A 67 -31.35 -3.09 -6.99
CA PRO A 67 -30.80 -3.39 -8.32
C PRO A 67 -30.88 -2.22 -9.31
N ASP A 68 -31.93 -1.40 -9.23
CA ASP A 68 -32.14 -0.26 -10.13
C ASP A 68 -31.23 0.95 -9.79
N ALA A 69 -30.72 0.98 -8.55
CA ALA A 69 -29.79 2.00 -8.08
C ALA A 69 -28.31 1.64 -8.33
N LEU A 70 -28.04 0.44 -8.86
CA LEU A 70 -26.68 -0.07 -9.05
C LEU A 70 -26.48 -0.69 -10.44
N ARG A 71 -25.45 -0.21 -11.12
CA ARG A 71 -24.89 -0.87 -12.31
C ARG A 71 -23.69 -1.70 -11.88
N SER A 72 -23.82 -3.04 -11.81
CA SER A 72 -22.71 -3.91 -11.45
C SER A 72 -22.94 -5.36 -11.89
N GLN A 73 -21.87 -6.08 -12.23
CA GLN A 73 -21.92 -7.53 -12.46
C GLN A 73 -21.68 -8.35 -11.18
N ILE A 74 -21.18 -7.72 -10.12
CA ILE A 74 -20.86 -8.39 -8.86
C ILE A 74 -21.96 -8.26 -7.81
N SER A 75 -22.89 -7.29 -7.96
CA SER A 75 -23.96 -7.03 -6.98
C SER A 75 -24.79 -8.27 -6.66
N LYS A 76 -25.09 -9.12 -7.65
CA LYS A 76 -25.82 -10.39 -7.46
C LYS A 76 -25.10 -11.43 -6.60
N PHE A 77 -23.78 -11.28 -6.39
CA PHE A 77 -22.98 -12.17 -5.55
C PHE A 77 -22.73 -11.59 -4.15
N LEU A 78 -23.22 -10.38 -3.88
CA LEU A 78 -23.09 -9.70 -2.61
C LEU A 78 -24.45 -9.65 -1.93
N SER A 79 -24.45 -9.77 -0.61
CA SER A 79 -25.63 -9.51 0.19
C SER A 79 -25.95 -8.01 0.21
N GLN A 80 -27.21 -7.66 0.51
CA GLN A 80 -27.63 -6.27 0.63
C GLN A 80 -26.80 -5.51 1.68
N ALA A 81 -26.47 -6.16 2.80
CA ALA A 81 -25.65 -5.59 3.86
C ALA A 81 -24.22 -5.27 3.36
N GLU A 82 -23.64 -6.13 2.53
CA GLU A 82 -22.32 -5.88 1.94
C GLU A 82 -22.34 -4.74 0.94
N ILE A 83 -23.35 -4.69 0.08
CA ILE A 83 -23.54 -3.61 -0.88
C ILE A 83 -23.63 -2.27 -0.16
N ASN A 84 -24.56 -2.17 0.81
CA ASN A 84 -24.76 -0.94 1.57
C ASN A 84 -23.46 -0.55 2.31
N GLY A 85 -22.78 -1.52 2.92
CA GLY A 85 -21.51 -1.29 3.61
C GLY A 85 -20.39 -0.81 2.68
N ILE A 86 -20.29 -1.35 1.46
CA ILE A 86 -19.32 -0.89 0.46
C ILE A 86 -19.62 0.55 0.04
N VAL A 87 -20.87 0.85 -0.33
CA VAL A 87 -21.26 2.19 -0.78
C VAL A 87 -21.04 3.20 0.34
N GLN A 88 -21.49 2.90 1.57
CA GLN A 88 -21.28 3.75 2.73
C GLN A 88 -19.80 3.98 3.04
N ALA A 89 -18.98 2.93 3.07
CA ALA A 89 -17.54 3.05 3.36
C ALA A 89 -16.79 3.81 2.27
N SER A 90 -17.25 3.73 1.02
CA SER A 90 -16.66 4.48 -0.11
C SER A 90 -17.06 5.95 -0.15
N GLY A 91 -18.14 6.34 0.54
CA GLY A 91 -18.73 7.67 0.43
C GLY A 91 -19.31 7.99 -0.96
N ALA A 92 -19.52 6.98 -1.81
CA ALA A 92 -20.01 7.16 -3.18
C ALA A 92 -21.40 7.79 -3.19
N GLN A 93 -21.59 8.69 -4.16
CA GLN A 93 -22.88 9.31 -4.44
C GLN A 93 -23.46 8.77 -5.76
N ALA A 94 -24.72 9.09 -6.03
CA ALA A 94 -25.32 8.83 -7.33
C ALA A 94 -24.49 9.51 -8.44
N GLY A 95 -24.09 8.72 -9.43
CA GLY A 95 -23.16 9.12 -10.48
C GLY A 95 -21.76 8.54 -10.33
N ASP A 96 -21.34 8.07 -9.15
CA ASP A 96 -19.97 7.61 -8.94
C ASP A 96 -19.76 6.12 -9.24
N LEU A 97 -18.52 5.76 -9.54
CA LEU A 97 -18.11 4.38 -9.80
C LEU A 97 -17.09 3.92 -8.75
N ILE A 98 -17.43 2.89 -8.02
CA ILE A 98 -16.54 2.22 -7.06
C ILE A 98 -15.76 1.14 -7.81
N LEU A 99 -14.44 1.18 -7.73
CA LEU A 99 -13.52 0.23 -8.34
C LEU A 99 -12.75 -0.50 -7.23
N ILE A 100 -12.73 -1.82 -7.26
CA ILE A 100 -12.28 -2.67 -6.14
C ILE A 100 -11.26 -3.70 -6.64
N VAL A 101 -10.11 -3.76 -5.96
CA VAL A 101 -9.09 -4.79 -6.14
C VAL A 101 -9.05 -5.66 -4.89
N ALA A 102 -8.93 -6.97 -5.11
CA ALA A 102 -8.85 -7.99 -4.06
C ALA A 102 -7.67 -8.91 -4.34
N ASP A 103 -6.52 -8.64 -3.72
CA ASP A 103 -5.27 -9.38 -3.96
C ASP A 103 -4.32 -9.27 -2.74
N SER A 104 -3.06 -9.68 -2.88
CA SER A 104 -2.05 -9.46 -1.84
C SER A 104 -1.90 -7.97 -1.50
N PRO A 105 -1.38 -7.61 -0.30
CA PRO A 105 -1.24 -6.20 0.09
C PRO A 105 -0.43 -5.38 -0.92
N ALA A 106 0.70 -5.93 -1.40
CA ALA A 106 1.58 -5.27 -2.36
C ALA A 106 0.90 -5.05 -3.72
N VAL A 107 0.25 -6.08 -4.28
CA VAL A 107 -0.46 -5.99 -5.57
C VAL A 107 -1.63 -5.01 -5.47
N THR A 108 -2.38 -5.06 -4.36
CA THR A 108 -3.51 -4.16 -4.12
C THR A 108 -3.05 -2.71 -4.05
N ALA A 109 -1.99 -2.42 -3.29
CA ALA A 109 -1.44 -1.07 -3.16
C ALA A 109 -0.90 -0.54 -4.49
N GLN A 110 -0.10 -1.33 -5.21
CA GLN A 110 0.45 -0.97 -6.53
C GLN A 110 -0.66 -0.70 -7.55
N SER A 111 -1.63 -1.59 -7.63
CA SER A 111 -2.73 -1.49 -8.60
C SER A 111 -3.61 -0.27 -8.35
N LEU A 112 -4.06 -0.08 -7.10
CA LEU A 112 -4.95 1.04 -6.76
C LEU A 112 -4.21 2.38 -6.72
N GLY A 113 -2.94 2.41 -6.32
CA GLY A 113 -2.12 3.62 -6.33
C GLY A 113 -1.95 4.18 -7.74
N ASN A 114 -1.64 3.31 -8.72
CA ASN A 114 -1.53 3.70 -10.12
C ASN A 114 -2.90 4.01 -10.74
N LEU A 115 -3.92 3.22 -10.43
CA LEU A 115 -5.28 3.46 -10.91
C LEU A 115 -5.81 4.80 -10.40
N ARG A 116 -5.50 5.20 -9.15
CA ARG A 116 -5.85 6.53 -8.62
C ARG A 116 -5.36 7.66 -9.50
N LEU A 117 -4.09 7.59 -9.91
CA LEU A 117 -3.49 8.62 -10.76
C LEU A 117 -4.13 8.60 -12.16
N GLU A 118 -4.44 7.42 -12.70
CA GLU A 118 -5.14 7.29 -13.96
C GLU A 118 -6.55 7.88 -13.93
N ILE A 119 -7.33 7.59 -12.88
CA ILE A 119 -8.65 8.18 -12.63
C ILE A 119 -8.53 9.70 -12.57
N ALA A 120 -7.57 10.21 -11.78
CA ALA A 120 -7.38 11.64 -11.62
C ALA A 120 -7.06 12.34 -12.95
N ARG A 121 -6.30 11.71 -13.86
CA ARG A 121 -6.06 12.23 -15.21
C ARG A 121 -7.31 12.17 -16.09
N ARG A 122 -8.02 11.04 -16.11
CA ARG A 122 -9.23 10.85 -16.95
C ARG A 122 -10.37 11.78 -16.56
N ALA A 123 -10.51 12.05 -15.26
CA ALA A 123 -11.54 12.91 -14.70
C ALA A 123 -11.07 14.36 -14.45
N ASP A 124 -9.86 14.72 -14.93
CA ASP A 124 -9.29 16.07 -14.82
C ASP A 124 -9.30 16.64 -13.38
N LEU A 125 -8.92 15.81 -12.42
CA LEU A 125 -8.96 16.12 -10.97
C LEU A 125 -7.66 16.71 -10.44
N ILE A 126 -6.62 16.81 -11.28
CA ILE A 126 -5.28 17.23 -10.85
C ILE A 126 -5.13 18.73 -11.05
N ASP A 127 -5.07 19.50 -9.95
CA ASP A 127 -4.68 20.90 -10.00
C ASP A 127 -3.17 21.02 -10.29
N THR A 128 -2.84 21.40 -11.52
CA THR A 128 -1.45 21.53 -11.99
C THR A 128 -0.74 22.80 -11.47
N SER A 129 -1.46 23.71 -10.83
CA SER A 129 -0.89 24.93 -10.24
C SER A 129 -0.41 24.74 -8.80
N GLN A 130 -0.87 23.68 -8.13
CA GLN A 130 -0.58 23.41 -6.73
C GLN A 130 0.77 22.68 -6.54
N LEU A 131 1.52 23.10 -5.52
CA LEU A 131 2.66 22.37 -5.00
C LEU A 131 2.26 21.70 -3.68
N ALA A 132 2.00 20.39 -3.73
CA ALA A 132 1.64 19.57 -2.59
C ALA A 132 2.90 18.85 -2.06
N PHE A 133 3.42 19.35 -0.95
CA PHE A 133 4.52 18.71 -0.22
C PHE A 133 3.99 17.79 0.87
N CYS A 134 4.64 16.65 1.06
CA CYS A 134 4.47 15.86 2.28
C CYS A 134 5.79 15.21 2.70
N TRP A 135 5.88 14.91 4.00
CA TRP A 135 6.90 14.03 4.54
C TRP A 135 6.30 12.64 4.70
N VAL A 136 7.00 11.64 4.19
CA VAL A 136 6.71 10.24 4.51
C VAL A 136 7.72 9.82 5.57
N THR A 137 7.23 9.29 6.68
CA THR A 137 8.03 8.80 7.81
C THR A 137 7.59 7.40 8.18
N ASP A 138 8.23 6.81 9.19
CA ASP A 138 7.84 5.50 9.73
C ASP A 138 7.90 4.38 8.69
N PHE A 139 8.92 4.41 7.84
CA PHE A 139 9.24 3.31 6.94
C PHE A 139 9.61 2.06 7.73
N PRO A 140 9.31 0.85 7.23
CA PRO A 140 9.92 -0.36 7.77
C PRO A 140 11.45 -0.27 7.70
N LEU A 141 12.13 -0.75 8.74
CA LEU A 141 13.58 -0.84 8.73
C LEU A 141 14.05 -1.94 7.79
N LEU A 142 13.35 -3.07 7.84
CA LEU A 142 13.68 -4.29 7.12
C LEU A 142 12.46 -4.78 6.32
N GLU A 143 12.73 -5.36 5.16
CA GLU A 143 11.76 -6.13 4.39
C GLU A 143 12.25 -7.56 4.22
N TYR A 144 11.32 -8.52 4.28
CA TYR A 144 11.65 -9.92 4.02
C TYR A 144 11.60 -10.17 2.53
N ASN A 145 12.71 -10.68 1.97
CA ASN A 145 12.75 -11.06 0.57
C ASN A 145 12.44 -12.55 0.44
N ASP A 146 11.29 -12.85 -0.14
CA ASP A 146 10.81 -14.21 -0.31
C ASP A 146 11.66 -15.06 -1.28
N ASP A 147 12.38 -14.45 -2.21
CA ASP A 147 13.22 -15.18 -3.17
C ASP A 147 14.56 -15.60 -2.54
N LEU A 148 15.20 -14.66 -1.83
CA LEU A 148 16.48 -14.88 -1.15
C LEU A 148 16.31 -15.50 0.25
N LYS A 149 15.08 -15.61 0.74
CA LYS A 149 14.73 -16.14 2.06
C LYS A 149 15.47 -15.45 3.22
N ARG A 150 15.65 -14.13 3.12
CA ARG A 150 16.35 -13.32 4.13
C ARG A 150 15.77 -11.92 4.27
N TRP A 151 16.02 -11.31 5.42
CA TRP A 151 15.76 -9.88 5.64
C TRP A 151 16.74 -9.02 4.86
N GLN A 152 16.25 -7.89 4.36
CA GLN A 152 17.04 -6.86 3.68
C GLN A 152 16.67 -5.50 4.24
N ALA A 153 17.64 -4.59 4.25
CA ALA A 153 17.37 -3.21 4.63
C ALA A 153 16.56 -2.52 3.54
N VAL A 154 15.48 -1.83 3.92
CA VAL A 154 14.63 -1.09 2.95
C VAL A 154 15.39 0.08 2.33
N HIS A 155 16.28 0.72 3.09
CA HIS A 155 17.06 1.88 2.62
C HIS A 155 18.56 1.54 2.52
N HIS A 156 19.25 1.49 3.65
CA HIS A 156 20.64 1.07 3.74
C HIS A 156 20.90 0.52 5.14
N PRO A 157 21.93 -0.34 5.34
CA PRO A 157 22.10 -1.09 6.58
C PRO A 157 22.68 -0.27 7.75
N PHE A 158 22.76 1.06 7.62
CA PHE A 158 23.20 1.98 8.68
C PHE A 158 22.06 2.89 9.17
N THR A 159 20.84 2.70 8.66
CA THR A 159 19.66 3.43 9.14
C THR A 159 19.30 2.94 10.53
N SER A 160 19.11 3.86 11.47
CA SER A 160 18.67 3.53 12.83
C SER A 160 17.20 3.14 12.84
N ALA A 161 16.86 2.15 13.67
CA ALA A 161 15.49 1.94 14.11
C ALA A 161 14.99 3.12 14.96
N ARG A 162 13.68 3.24 15.13
CA ARG A 162 13.11 4.05 16.22
C ARG A 162 13.61 3.53 17.57
N THR A 163 13.74 4.41 18.55
CA THR A 163 14.44 4.08 19.80
C THR A 163 13.74 2.94 20.53
N GLU A 164 12.41 2.98 20.52
CA GLU A 164 11.49 2.01 21.10
C GLU A 164 11.47 0.66 20.38
N ASP A 165 11.75 0.63 19.08
CA ASP A 165 11.63 -0.59 18.26
C ASP A 165 12.90 -1.46 18.30
N TRP A 166 14.01 -0.95 18.85
CA TRP A 166 15.25 -1.73 19.01
C TRP A 166 15.06 -2.99 19.86
N ALA A 167 14.11 -3.00 20.79
CA ALA A 167 13.82 -4.19 21.61
C ALA A 167 13.13 -5.32 20.82
N THR A 168 12.55 -5.00 19.65
CA THR A 168 11.75 -5.91 18.82
C THR A 168 12.56 -6.45 17.62
N LEU A 169 13.74 -5.89 17.36
CA LEU A 169 14.53 -6.16 16.16
C LEU A 169 14.77 -7.65 15.89
N GLU A 170 15.13 -8.43 16.90
CA GLU A 170 15.41 -9.85 16.75
C GLU A 170 14.15 -10.72 16.74
N SER A 171 13.11 -10.31 17.48
CA SER A 171 11.90 -11.13 17.70
C SER A 171 10.86 -10.95 16.58
N ALA A 172 10.69 -9.74 16.07
CA ALA A 172 9.79 -9.41 14.97
C ALA A 172 10.39 -8.32 14.06
N PRO A 173 11.43 -8.65 13.25
CA PRO A 173 12.15 -7.67 12.43
C PRO A 173 11.26 -6.86 11.48
N GLY A 174 10.17 -7.45 10.99
CA GLY A 174 9.23 -6.80 10.08
C GLY A 174 8.30 -5.76 10.73
N GLU A 175 8.28 -5.68 12.06
CA GLU A 175 7.50 -4.68 12.80
C GLU A 175 8.34 -3.44 13.18
N VAL A 176 9.66 -3.51 12.99
CA VAL A 176 10.57 -2.43 13.35
C VAL A 176 10.52 -1.31 12.32
N LEU A 177 10.26 -0.09 12.80
CA LEU A 177 10.28 1.09 11.94
C LEU A 177 11.62 1.83 12.03
N ALA A 178 11.98 2.45 10.92
CA ALA A 178 13.19 3.22 10.74
C ALA A 178 12.99 4.68 11.15
N LYS A 179 14.06 5.31 11.64
CA LYS A 179 14.18 6.77 11.70
C LYS A 179 14.57 7.31 10.31
N ALA A 180 13.78 6.97 9.30
CA ALA A 180 13.96 7.39 7.92
C ALA A 180 12.80 8.28 7.47
N TYR A 181 13.06 9.11 6.48
CA TYR A 181 12.08 10.04 5.94
C TYR A 181 12.35 10.33 4.46
N ASP A 182 11.28 10.60 3.74
CA ASP A 182 11.30 11.12 2.37
C ASP A 182 10.50 12.42 2.30
N VAL A 183 10.99 13.36 1.50
CA VAL A 183 10.27 14.56 1.06
C VAL A 183 9.68 14.27 -0.30
N VAL A 184 8.35 14.37 -0.39
CA VAL A 184 7.61 14.16 -1.63
C VAL A 184 6.99 15.47 -2.09
N LEU A 185 7.14 15.79 -3.36
CA LEU A 185 6.47 16.90 -4.04
C LEU A 185 5.66 16.38 -5.21
N ASN A 186 4.34 16.60 -5.20
CA ASN A 186 3.44 16.22 -6.29
C ASN A 186 3.59 14.75 -6.74
N GLY A 187 3.84 13.85 -5.77
CA GLY A 187 4.00 12.42 -6.00
C GLY A 187 5.40 11.98 -6.43
N TRP A 188 6.37 12.88 -6.48
CA TRP A 188 7.77 12.58 -6.71
C TRP A 188 8.59 12.71 -5.44
N GLU A 189 9.41 11.71 -5.16
CA GLU A 189 10.47 11.83 -4.17
C GLU A 189 11.48 12.88 -4.66
N ILE A 190 11.68 13.94 -3.87
CA ILE A 190 12.63 15.02 -4.19
C ILE A 190 13.85 15.01 -3.26
N GLY A 191 13.86 14.14 -2.26
CA GLY A 191 14.97 13.92 -1.35
C GLY A 191 14.54 13.05 -0.18
N GLY A 192 15.52 12.51 0.53
CA GLY A 192 15.29 11.63 1.66
C GLY A 192 16.53 11.49 2.52
N GLY A 193 16.36 10.84 3.67
CA GLY A 193 17.42 10.66 4.63
C GLY A 193 17.03 9.73 5.78
N SER A 194 18.00 9.45 6.63
CA SER A 194 17.72 8.73 7.87
C SER A 194 18.71 9.11 8.96
N ILE A 195 18.29 8.95 10.21
CA ILE A 195 19.21 8.98 11.34
C ILE A 195 20.09 7.73 11.28
N ARG A 196 21.40 7.92 11.33
CA ARG A 196 22.37 6.84 11.23
C ARG A 196 22.59 6.17 12.59
N ILE A 197 22.90 4.89 12.54
CA ILE A 197 23.40 4.16 13.71
C ILE A 197 24.83 4.63 13.99
N HIS A 198 25.08 5.12 15.20
CA HIS A 198 26.40 5.53 15.68
C HIS A 198 26.88 4.68 16.88
N ASN A 199 26.09 3.68 17.29
CA ASN A 199 26.45 2.74 18.35
C ASN A 199 26.83 1.39 17.71
N SER A 200 28.05 0.92 17.96
CA SER A 200 28.58 -0.31 17.36
C SER A 200 27.78 -1.55 17.73
N GLU A 201 27.33 -1.67 18.98
CA GLU A 201 26.53 -2.81 19.45
C GLU A 201 25.19 -2.88 18.71
N LEU A 202 24.53 -1.74 18.50
CA LEU A 202 23.28 -1.67 17.72
C LEU A 202 23.51 -2.01 16.24
N GLN A 203 24.64 -1.57 15.68
CA GLN A 203 25.01 -1.86 14.30
C GLN A 203 25.28 -3.35 14.09
N ASP A 204 25.99 -3.99 15.02
CA ASP A 204 26.28 -5.42 15.00
C ASP A 204 25.00 -6.26 15.12
N ARG A 205 24.06 -5.83 15.98
CA ARG A 205 22.74 -6.46 16.10
C ARG A 205 21.98 -6.43 14.77
N LEU A 206 21.95 -5.28 14.09
CA LEU A 206 21.29 -5.17 12.78
C LEU A 206 21.95 -6.05 11.72
N PHE A 207 23.28 -6.07 11.65
CA PHE A 207 23.99 -6.94 10.71
C PHE A 207 23.72 -8.43 10.96
N ALA A 208 23.61 -8.85 12.21
CA ALA A 208 23.24 -10.22 12.55
C ALA A 208 21.84 -10.58 12.03
N VAL A 209 20.85 -9.68 12.16
CA VAL A 209 19.49 -9.89 11.60
C VAL A 209 19.48 -9.93 10.08
N LEU A 210 20.35 -9.15 9.42
CA LEU A 210 20.56 -9.22 7.96
C LEU A 210 21.29 -10.49 7.50
N GLY A 211 21.76 -11.33 8.44
CA GLY A 211 22.47 -12.57 8.15
C GLY A 211 23.89 -12.36 7.63
N LEU A 212 24.48 -11.19 7.90
CA LEU A 212 25.87 -10.90 7.55
C LEU A 212 26.79 -11.46 8.63
N ASN A 213 27.79 -12.24 8.22
CA ASN A 213 28.77 -12.75 9.18
C ASN A 213 29.86 -11.71 9.48
N HIS A 214 30.59 -11.93 10.57
CA HIS A 214 31.61 -10.99 11.04
C HIS A 214 32.68 -10.68 9.97
N ASP A 215 33.13 -11.68 9.22
CA ASP A 215 34.18 -11.50 8.21
C ASP A 215 33.67 -10.67 7.02
N GLU A 216 32.42 -10.89 6.60
CA GLU A 216 31.75 -10.07 5.57
C GLU A 216 31.59 -8.62 6.03
N VAL A 217 31.16 -8.44 7.27
CA VAL A 217 30.98 -7.12 7.87
C VAL A 217 32.31 -6.39 7.97
N GLN A 218 33.37 -7.04 8.44
CA GLN A 218 34.70 -6.42 8.52
C GLN A 218 35.28 -6.12 7.15
N ALA A 219 35.14 -7.03 6.18
CA ALA A 219 35.63 -6.81 4.83
C ALA A 219 34.95 -5.64 4.12
N GLN A 220 33.63 -5.45 4.32
CA GLN A 220 32.87 -4.39 3.65
C GLN A 220 32.87 -3.08 4.43
N PHE A 221 32.77 -3.15 5.75
CA PHE A 221 32.45 -2.00 6.61
C PHE A 221 33.41 -1.79 7.78
N GLY A 222 34.45 -2.62 7.92
CA GLY A 222 35.35 -2.58 9.08
C GLY A 222 35.97 -1.21 9.34
N HIS A 223 36.37 -0.50 8.29
CA HIS A 223 36.90 0.87 8.38
C HIS A 223 35.90 1.88 9.00
N LEU A 224 34.61 1.73 8.69
CA LEU A 224 33.55 2.59 9.23
C LEU A 224 33.21 2.20 10.68
N LEU A 225 33.18 0.90 10.97
CA LEU A 225 32.93 0.39 12.32
C LEU A 225 34.05 0.75 13.30
N GLU A 226 35.31 0.71 12.86
CA GLU A 226 36.46 1.17 13.63
C GLU A 226 36.32 2.66 13.94
N ALA A 227 35.89 3.48 12.97
CA ALA A 227 35.64 4.90 13.18
C ALA A 227 34.58 5.18 14.26
N PHE A 228 33.53 4.35 14.36
CA PHE A 228 32.49 4.50 15.39
C PHE A 228 33.03 4.33 16.82
N GLN A 229 34.11 3.57 17.01
CA GLN A 229 34.72 3.36 18.33
C GLN A 229 35.44 4.59 18.88
N TYR A 230 35.75 5.58 18.03
CA TYR A 230 36.42 6.82 18.44
C TYR A 230 35.46 7.95 18.81
N GLY A 231 34.21 7.62 19.13
CA GLY A 231 33.20 8.60 19.57
C GLY A 231 32.48 9.28 18.42
N ALA A 232 31.99 8.49 17.46
CA ALA A 232 31.09 9.02 16.44
C ALA A 232 29.83 9.62 17.10
N PRO A 233 29.46 10.87 16.75
CA PRO A 233 28.32 11.56 17.33
C PRO A 233 26.96 11.05 16.81
#